data_AF-A0A2S7R045-F1
#
_entry.id   AF-A0A2S7R045-F1
#
_cell.length_a   1.000
_cell.length_b   1.000
_cell.length_c   1.000
_cell.angle_alpha   90.00
_cell.angle_beta   90.00
_cell.angle_gamma   90.00
#
_symmetry.space_group_name_H-M   'P 1'
#
loop_
_entity.id
_entity.type
_entity.pdbx_description
1 polymer ?
#
loop_
_entity_poly.entity_id
_entity_poly.type
_entity_poly.pdbx_seq_one_letter_code
_entity_poly.pdbx_strand_id
1 'polypeptide(L)'
;MRTATTNEKRLIARDLFSAEEKLHSFSTYFQIYDSLTSPQYATVQVHPSALNSHDDIRRLALELRVNPQNTRKEFKNKVFPQPSTDLDTVIDQERAINIAVQLMLMIDCSDKDRHYEGYEVGGFRPVSWDSSERFTDFVRKVFPIDVHDPEKVRTALKEKNALKCWKLRKRAHIKFLPTDNLAEHLLYDPRDNVIRLFRQTAFLKAHLRLSANQPIEFGIAESLKLILTCIDRRTLPPQLLLETLHSLQCILFPPVDEKSSRFLENIIQDTESSFDPDCLLYEGYTRPVPVNFEYHYWGDRLAKLHHLVTHPRSSHRIGQWIQRNASERNTLFVAILSLVLSAFFGFLSVILGIFQAWVAYISWKTQLNTPPAPS
;
A
#
# COMPACT_ATOMS: atom_id res chain seq x y z
N MET A 1 2.68 -22.78 12.44
CA MET A 1 2.72 -22.77 13.92
C MET A 1 1.34 -22.45 14.46
N ARG A 2 1.05 -22.75 15.74
CA ARG A 2 -0.19 -22.25 16.39
C ARG A 2 -0.16 -20.72 16.51
N THR A 3 -1.31 -20.12 16.78
CA THR A 3 -1.41 -18.71 17.18
C THR A 3 -0.57 -18.44 18.43
N ALA A 4 0.09 -17.29 18.48
CA ALA A 4 0.91 -16.92 19.64
C ALA A 4 0.03 -16.66 20.88
N THR A 5 0.47 -17.19 22.02
CA THR A 5 -0.13 -16.90 23.34
C THR A 5 0.13 -15.44 23.73
N THR A 6 -0.65 -14.91 24.66
CA THR A 6 -0.45 -13.57 25.22
C THR A 6 0.96 -13.36 25.75
N ASN A 7 1.58 -14.38 26.36
CA ASN A 7 2.94 -14.29 26.89
C ASN A 7 3.97 -14.21 25.76
N GLU A 8 3.84 -15.01 24.71
CA GLU A 8 4.72 -14.95 23.53
C GLU A 8 4.59 -13.60 22.81
N LYS A 9 3.35 -13.12 22.60
CA LYS A 9 3.09 -11.80 22.04
C LYS A 9 3.74 -10.69 22.87
N ARG A 10 3.68 -10.78 24.21
CA ARG A 10 4.35 -9.85 25.12
C ARG A 10 5.87 -9.87 24.98
N LEU A 11 6.48 -11.05 24.89
CA LEU A 11 7.94 -11.19 24.70
C LEU A 11 8.40 -10.61 23.36
N ILE A 12 7.64 -10.85 22.29
CA ILE A 12 7.90 -10.27 20.97
C ILE A 12 7.79 -8.75 21.01
N ALA A 13 6.72 -8.22 21.60
CA ALA A 13 6.52 -6.78 21.72
C ALA A 13 7.62 -6.10 22.57
N ARG A 14 8.08 -6.75 23.63
CA ARG A 14 9.21 -6.30 24.46
C ARG A 14 10.51 -6.22 23.66
N ASP A 15 10.89 -7.33 23.04
CA ASP A 15 12.22 -7.48 22.45
C ASP A 15 12.34 -6.79 21.10
N LEU A 16 11.24 -6.74 20.33
CA LEU A 16 11.23 -6.05 19.04
C LEU A 16 10.92 -4.56 19.18
N PHE A 17 10.01 -4.16 20.07
CA PHE A 17 9.44 -2.81 20.09
C PHE A 17 9.53 -2.09 21.44
N SER A 18 9.97 -2.77 22.50
CA SER A 18 9.92 -2.31 23.90
C SER A 18 8.57 -1.71 24.28
N ALA A 19 7.52 -2.44 23.91
CA ALA A 19 6.12 -2.01 24.03
C ALA A 19 5.24 -3.06 24.74
N GLU A 20 5.80 -3.84 25.67
CA GLU A 20 5.10 -4.90 26.39
C GLU A 20 3.85 -4.40 27.15
N GLU A 21 3.86 -3.16 27.62
CA GLU A 21 2.76 -2.53 28.34
C GLU A 21 1.64 -2.04 27.40
N LYS A 22 1.94 -1.88 26.10
CA LYS A 22 1.00 -1.41 25.08
C LYS A 22 0.54 -2.53 24.14
N LEU A 23 0.52 -3.77 24.63
CA LEU A 23 0.18 -4.94 23.82
C LEU A 23 -1.18 -4.83 23.11
N HIS A 24 -2.16 -4.19 23.75
CA HIS A 24 -3.50 -3.96 23.17
C HIS A 24 -3.47 -3.10 21.90
N SER A 25 -2.52 -2.16 21.80
CA SER A 25 -2.35 -1.31 20.61
C SER A 25 -1.77 -2.08 19.42
N PHE A 26 -1.17 -3.27 19.63
CA PHE A 26 -0.54 -4.08 18.59
C PHE A 26 -1.47 -5.15 17.99
N SER A 27 -2.79 -5.02 18.15
CA SER A 27 -3.74 -6.02 17.64
C SER A 27 -3.57 -6.26 16.13
N THR A 28 -3.46 -5.19 15.34
CA THR A 28 -3.25 -5.22 13.88
C THR A 28 -1.89 -5.81 13.49
N TYR A 29 -0.85 -5.56 14.29
CA TYR A 29 0.46 -6.19 14.13
C TYR A 29 0.37 -7.70 14.36
N PHE A 30 -0.35 -8.12 15.40
CA PHE A 30 -0.47 -9.54 15.69
C PHE A 30 -1.40 -10.29 14.73
N GLN A 31 -2.30 -9.61 14.02
CA GLN A 31 -3.05 -10.21 12.91
C GLN A 31 -2.11 -10.65 11.77
N ILE A 32 -1.19 -9.77 11.34
CA ILE A 32 -0.21 -10.12 10.30
C ILE A 32 0.80 -11.15 10.83
N TYR A 33 1.21 -11.04 12.09
CA TYR A 33 2.03 -12.05 12.75
C TYR A 33 1.41 -13.44 12.71
N ASP A 34 0.16 -13.57 13.14
CA ASP A 34 -0.53 -14.85 13.18
C ASP A 34 -0.78 -15.37 11.74
N SER A 35 -1.07 -14.48 10.78
CA SER A 35 -1.22 -14.84 9.36
C SER A 35 0.07 -15.41 8.75
N LEU A 36 1.21 -14.74 8.95
CA LEU A 36 2.50 -15.16 8.37
C LEU A 36 3.04 -16.45 9.00
N THR A 37 2.77 -16.66 10.30
CA THR A 37 3.27 -17.82 11.06
C THR A 37 2.33 -19.03 11.04
N SER A 38 1.11 -18.85 10.54
CA SER A 38 0.17 -19.94 10.34
C SER A 38 0.67 -20.92 9.26
N PRO A 39 0.36 -22.22 9.38
CA PRO A 39 0.67 -23.19 8.32
C PRO A 39 -0.13 -22.81 7.07
N GLN A 40 0.55 -22.61 5.94
CA GLN A 40 -0.10 -22.26 4.67
C GLN A 40 -0.74 -23.47 4.00
N TYR A 41 -0.34 -24.69 4.38
CA TYR A 41 -0.86 -25.95 3.85
C TYR A 41 -0.97 -26.99 4.98
N ALA A 42 -2.06 -27.77 4.97
CA ALA A 42 -2.27 -28.94 5.82
C ALA A 42 -1.51 -30.17 5.27
N THR A 43 -0.30 -29.97 4.76
CA THR A 43 0.55 -31.07 4.28
C THR A 43 1.33 -31.67 5.44
N VAL A 44 1.36 -33.00 5.49
CA VAL A 44 2.19 -33.75 6.43
C VAL A 44 3.65 -33.42 6.12
N GLN A 45 4.28 -32.58 6.94
CA GLN A 45 5.70 -32.29 6.80
C GLN A 45 6.51 -33.52 7.21
N VAL A 46 7.29 -34.07 6.27
CA VAL A 46 8.19 -35.21 6.48
C VAL A 46 9.48 -34.77 7.21
N HIS A 47 9.81 -33.48 7.16
CA HIS A 47 11.01 -32.88 7.76
C HIS A 47 10.66 -31.86 8.85
N PRO A 48 11.55 -31.62 9.84
CA PRO A 48 11.36 -30.54 10.82
C PRO A 48 11.31 -29.17 10.12
N SER A 49 10.33 -28.33 10.46
CA SER A 49 10.27 -26.97 9.92
C SER A 49 11.44 -26.13 10.44
N ALA A 50 11.88 -25.16 9.64
CA ALA A 50 12.81 -24.11 10.03
C ALA A 50 12.25 -23.23 11.17
N LEU A 51 10.93 -23.10 11.30
CA LEU A 51 10.26 -22.40 12.40
C LEU A 51 9.36 -23.35 13.19
N ASN A 52 9.80 -23.74 14.38
CA ASN A 52 9.04 -24.63 15.26
C ASN A 52 8.35 -23.86 16.40
N SER A 53 8.85 -22.66 16.70
CA SER A 53 8.39 -21.85 17.83
C SER A 53 8.41 -20.36 17.50
N HIS A 54 7.62 -19.58 18.25
CA HIS A 54 7.65 -18.12 18.16
C HIS A 54 9.01 -17.56 18.65
N ASP A 55 9.74 -18.32 19.47
CA ASP A 55 11.09 -17.97 19.88
C ASP A 55 12.10 -18.04 18.72
N ASP A 56 11.90 -18.95 17.76
CA ASP A 56 12.77 -19.03 16.56
C ASP A 56 12.68 -17.75 15.74
N ILE A 57 11.47 -17.23 15.51
CA ILE A 57 11.24 -15.97 14.79
C ILE A 57 11.93 -14.81 15.51
N ARG A 58 11.74 -14.73 16.83
CA ARG A 58 12.38 -13.73 17.69
C ARG A 58 13.90 -13.82 17.60
N ARG A 59 14.47 -15.02 17.65
CA ARG A 59 15.92 -15.26 17.53
C ARG A 59 16.46 -14.80 16.18
N LEU A 60 15.77 -15.14 15.08
CA LEU A 60 16.15 -14.69 13.73
C LEU A 60 16.12 -13.16 13.62
N ALA A 61 15.06 -12.52 14.12
CA ALA A 61 14.95 -11.06 14.10
C ALA A 61 16.03 -10.38 14.93
N LEU A 62 16.35 -10.91 16.12
CA LEU A 62 17.44 -10.41 16.95
C LEU A 62 18.81 -10.62 16.31
N GLU A 63 19.02 -11.75 15.63
CA GLU A 63 20.28 -12.04 14.93
C GLU A 63 20.50 -11.10 13.73
N LEU A 64 19.45 -10.81 12.94
CA LEU A 64 19.49 -9.79 11.88
C LEU A 64 19.82 -8.41 12.44
N ARG A 65 19.23 -8.10 13.60
CA ARG A 65 19.57 -6.87 14.31
C ARG A 65 21.04 -6.87 14.62
N VAL A 66 21.61 -7.89 15.24
CA VAL A 66 23.03 -7.87 15.66
C VAL A 66 23.98 -7.67 14.46
N ASN A 67 23.70 -8.31 13.32
CA ASN A 67 24.63 -8.42 12.19
C ASN A 67 24.06 -7.88 10.85
N PRO A 68 23.75 -6.57 10.73
CA PRO A 68 23.09 -6.01 9.55
C PRO A 68 24.02 -5.89 8.34
N GLN A 69 25.33 -6.09 8.53
CA GLN A 69 26.32 -6.09 7.45
C GLN A 69 26.46 -7.45 6.77
N ASN A 70 25.87 -8.51 7.34
CA ASN A 70 25.89 -9.83 6.73
C ASN A 70 25.06 -9.82 5.45
N THR A 71 25.54 -10.57 4.46
CA THR A 71 24.76 -10.94 3.29
C THR A 71 23.65 -11.92 3.66
N ARG A 72 22.62 -12.05 2.82
CA ARG A 72 21.56 -13.04 3.04
C ARG A 72 22.12 -14.47 3.18
N LYS A 73 23.09 -14.82 2.34
CA LYS A 73 23.76 -16.12 2.37
C LYS A 73 24.53 -16.34 3.68
N GLU A 74 25.30 -15.36 4.13
CA GLU A 74 26.03 -15.43 5.41
C GLU A 74 25.07 -15.54 6.59
N PHE A 75 23.99 -14.76 6.58
CA PHE A 75 22.94 -14.83 7.59
C PHE A 75 22.30 -16.22 7.63
N LYS A 76 21.87 -16.75 6.47
CA LYS A 76 21.29 -18.09 6.35
C LYS A 76 22.23 -19.17 6.90
N ASN A 77 23.49 -19.16 6.49
CA ASN A 77 24.49 -20.12 6.95
C ASN A 77 24.74 -20.04 8.46
N LYS A 78 24.59 -18.85 9.05
CA LYS A 78 24.74 -18.65 10.49
C LYS A 78 23.55 -19.19 11.29
N VAL A 79 22.33 -18.91 10.84
CA VAL A 79 21.10 -19.31 11.57
C VAL A 79 20.65 -20.74 11.28
N PHE A 80 21.06 -21.29 10.13
CA PHE A 80 20.82 -22.67 9.71
C PHE A 80 22.15 -23.33 9.34
N PRO A 81 22.96 -23.74 10.34
CA PRO A 81 24.34 -24.21 10.10
C PRO A 81 24.41 -25.58 9.42
N GLN A 82 23.32 -26.35 9.42
CA GLN A 82 23.24 -27.63 8.72
C GLN A 82 22.87 -27.37 7.25
N PRO A 83 23.80 -27.56 6.30
CA PRO A 83 23.50 -27.42 4.89
C PRO A 83 22.53 -28.53 4.50
N SER A 84 21.39 -28.14 3.92
CA SER A 84 20.48 -29.09 3.29
C SER A 84 20.53 -28.92 1.78
N THR A 85 20.64 -30.03 1.06
CA THR A 85 20.43 -30.09 -0.40
C THR A 85 18.97 -30.37 -0.75
N ASP A 86 18.14 -30.70 0.24
CA ASP A 86 16.71 -30.90 0.06
C ASP A 86 16.01 -29.57 -0.24
N LEU A 87 15.26 -29.54 -1.35
CA LEU A 87 14.64 -28.32 -1.87
C LEU A 87 13.57 -27.77 -0.92
N ASP A 88 12.76 -28.64 -0.32
CA ASP A 88 11.69 -28.25 0.60
C ASP A 88 12.26 -27.59 1.86
N THR A 89 13.34 -28.16 2.39
CA THR A 89 14.08 -27.59 3.53
C THR A 89 14.65 -26.21 3.20
N VAL A 90 15.24 -26.03 2.01
CA VAL A 90 15.78 -24.73 1.57
C VAL A 90 14.67 -23.69 1.44
N ILE A 91 13.53 -24.05 0.83
CA ILE A 91 12.38 -23.16 0.69
C ILE A 91 11.84 -22.74 2.07
N ASP A 92 11.75 -23.68 3.02
CA ASP A 92 11.26 -23.37 4.37
C ASP A 92 12.22 -22.46 5.15
N GLN A 93 13.54 -22.65 5.01
CA GLN A 93 14.54 -21.75 5.56
C GLN A 93 14.44 -20.33 4.98
N GLU A 94 14.30 -20.20 3.65
CA GLU A 94 14.13 -18.90 3.00
C GLU A 94 12.84 -18.21 3.45
N ARG A 95 11.75 -18.97 3.59
CA ARG A 95 10.47 -18.48 4.14
C ARG A 95 10.64 -17.99 5.58
N ALA A 96 11.38 -18.72 6.42
CA ALA A 96 11.64 -18.34 7.80
C ALA A 96 12.38 -16.99 7.90
N ILE A 97 13.38 -16.78 7.04
CA ILE A 97 14.10 -15.50 6.93
C ILE A 97 13.15 -14.39 6.50
N ASN A 98 12.32 -14.63 5.48
CA ASN A 98 11.36 -13.64 4.99
C ASN A 98 10.37 -13.20 6.08
N ILE A 99 9.82 -14.16 6.83
CA ILE A 99 8.93 -13.90 7.97
C ILE A 99 9.64 -13.05 9.03
N ALA A 100 10.88 -13.39 9.38
CA ALA A 100 11.64 -12.63 10.37
C ALA A 100 11.90 -11.18 9.94
N VAL A 101 12.30 -10.95 8.68
CA VAL A 101 12.50 -9.61 8.12
C VAL A 101 11.19 -8.82 8.11
N GLN A 102 10.10 -9.43 7.62
CA GLN A 102 8.81 -8.78 7.50
C GLN A 102 8.24 -8.40 8.86
N LEU A 103 8.32 -9.27 9.86
CA LEU A 103 7.83 -8.95 11.20
C LEU A 103 8.70 -7.93 11.94
N MET A 104 10.00 -7.91 11.63
CA MET A 104 10.92 -6.96 12.25
C MET A 104 10.79 -5.53 11.69
N LEU A 105 10.66 -5.38 10.36
CA LEU A 105 10.71 -4.08 9.68
C LEU A 105 9.45 -3.71 8.91
N MET A 106 8.48 -4.61 8.79
CA MET A 106 7.30 -4.46 7.93
C MET A 106 7.66 -4.24 6.45
N ILE A 107 8.65 -5.00 5.97
CA ILE A 107 9.09 -5.00 4.56
C ILE A 107 8.98 -6.42 4.04
N ASP A 108 8.35 -6.60 2.88
CA ASP A 108 8.35 -7.88 2.18
C ASP A 108 9.64 -8.03 1.36
N CYS A 109 10.56 -8.90 1.79
CA CYS A 109 11.84 -9.11 1.11
C CYS A 109 11.81 -10.21 0.04
N SER A 110 10.63 -10.78 -0.26
CA SER A 110 10.41 -11.64 -1.43
C SER A 110 9.39 -11.06 -2.41
N ASP A 111 9.09 -9.77 -2.30
CA ASP A 111 8.07 -9.09 -3.10
C ASP A 111 8.33 -9.22 -4.60
N LYS A 112 9.60 -9.10 -5.03
CA LYS A 112 10.00 -9.28 -6.42
C LYS A 112 9.64 -10.67 -6.97
N ASP A 113 9.77 -11.71 -6.16
CA ASP A 113 9.58 -13.10 -6.59
C ASP A 113 8.09 -13.44 -6.83
N ARG A 114 7.18 -12.59 -6.34
CA ARG A 114 5.73 -12.73 -6.54
C ARG A 114 5.22 -12.05 -7.80
N HIS A 115 6.08 -11.32 -8.49
CA HIS A 115 5.72 -10.51 -9.64
C HIS A 115 6.49 -10.95 -10.89
N TYR A 116 5.88 -10.74 -12.06
CA TYR A 116 6.56 -11.00 -13.33
C TYR A 116 7.69 -9.98 -13.58
N GLU A 117 8.65 -10.36 -14.41
CA GLU A 117 9.77 -9.49 -14.77
C GLU A 117 9.29 -8.20 -15.44
N GLY A 118 9.71 -7.04 -14.90
CA GLY A 118 9.26 -5.73 -15.37
C GLY A 118 7.95 -5.25 -14.75
N TYR A 119 7.39 -5.93 -13.75
CA TYR A 119 6.28 -5.39 -12.97
C TYR A 119 6.66 -4.06 -12.32
N GLU A 120 5.86 -3.04 -12.59
CA GLU A 120 6.02 -1.71 -12.04
C GLU A 120 4.64 -1.12 -11.74
N VAL A 121 4.46 -0.61 -10.53
CA VAL A 121 3.25 0.12 -10.14
C VAL A 121 3.66 1.50 -9.69
N GLY A 122 3.14 2.52 -10.37
CA GLY A 122 3.31 3.89 -9.92
C GLY A 122 4.76 4.41 -9.88
N GLY A 123 5.70 3.79 -10.60
CA GLY A 123 7.13 4.08 -10.54
C GLY A 123 7.90 3.20 -9.54
N PHE A 124 7.20 2.35 -8.77
CA PHE A 124 7.81 1.42 -7.84
C PHE A 124 7.97 0.04 -8.46
N ARG A 125 9.16 -0.52 -8.31
CA ARG A 125 9.47 -1.91 -8.65
C ARG A 125 9.69 -2.69 -7.36
N PRO A 126 8.97 -3.82 -7.17
CA PRO A 126 9.25 -4.75 -6.09
C PRO A 126 10.72 -5.13 -6.02
N VAL A 127 11.24 -5.21 -4.80
CA VAL A 127 12.64 -5.56 -4.53
C VAL A 127 12.71 -6.79 -3.65
N SER A 128 13.72 -7.64 -3.88
CA SER A 128 14.05 -8.78 -3.02
C SER A 128 15.42 -8.58 -2.37
N TRP A 129 15.65 -9.27 -1.27
CA TRP A 129 16.97 -9.33 -0.64
C TRP A 129 17.78 -10.44 -1.29
N ASP A 130 18.74 -10.08 -2.13
CA ASP A 130 19.51 -11.04 -2.93
C ASP A 130 20.53 -11.80 -2.07
N SER A 131 20.91 -13.01 -2.51
CA SER A 131 21.79 -13.91 -1.73
C SER A 131 23.12 -13.28 -1.31
N SER A 132 23.74 -12.48 -2.18
CA SER A 132 25.02 -11.80 -1.94
C SER A 132 24.89 -10.35 -1.46
N GLU A 133 23.67 -9.84 -1.32
CA GLU A 133 23.42 -8.46 -0.92
C GLU A 133 23.46 -8.34 0.60
N ARG A 134 24.09 -7.29 1.13
CA ARG A 134 24.08 -7.01 2.59
C ARG A 134 22.70 -6.55 3.02
N PHE A 135 22.30 -6.90 4.23
CA PHE A 135 20.98 -6.49 4.74
C PHE A 135 20.79 -4.96 4.74
N THR A 136 21.82 -4.17 5.07
CA THR A 136 21.72 -2.70 4.98
C THR A 136 21.53 -2.18 3.57
N ASP A 137 22.14 -2.85 2.58
CA ASP A 137 22.06 -2.43 1.17
C ASP A 137 20.67 -2.74 0.62
N PHE A 138 20.11 -3.90 0.99
CA PHE A 138 18.72 -4.23 0.71
C PHE A 138 17.75 -3.18 1.28
N VAL A 139 17.87 -2.83 2.57
CA VAL A 139 16.98 -1.83 3.19
C VAL A 139 17.13 -0.46 2.53
N ARG A 140 18.36 -0.09 2.12
CA ARG A 140 18.63 1.14 1.34
C ARG A 140 17.97 1.11 -0.04
N LYS A 141 17.98 -0.04 -0.69
CA LYS A 141 17.30 -0.27 -1.98
C LYS A 141 15.78 -0.17 -1.86
N VAL A 142 15.20 -0.60 -0.75
CA VAL A 142 13.76 -0.50 -0.46
C VAL A 142 13.31 0.95 -0.24
N PHE A 143 14.14 1.76 0.44
CA PHE A 143 13.83 3.15 0.79
C PHE A 143 14.88 4.11 0.23
N PRO A 144 14.86 4.39 -1.09
CA PRO A 144 15.78 5.34 -1.68
C PRO A 144 15.47 6.76 -1.19
N ILE A 145 16.52 7.60 -1.13
CA ILE A 145 16.46 9.02 -0.78
C ILE A 145 16.78 9.80 -2.06
N ASP A 146 15.89 9.72 -3.03
CA ASP A 146 16.07 10.27 -4.38
C ASP A 146 14.91 11.15 -4.78
N VAL A 147 14.66 12.22 -4.00
CA VAL A 147 13.67 13.24 -4.34
C VAL A 147 14.01 13.86 -5.70
N HIS A 148 13.24 13.50 -6.72
CA HIS A 148 13.48 13.92 -8.09
C HIS A 148 13.16 15.40 -8.33
N ASP A 149 12.13 15.93 -7.64
CA ASP A 149 11.68 17.31 -7.81
C ASP A 149 11.34 17.97 -6.46
N PRO A 150 12.36 18.49 -5.74
CA PRO A 150 12.19 19.10 -4.42
C PRO A 150 11.17 20.26 -4.41
N GLU A 151 11.05 21.00 -5.50
CA GLU A 151 10.12 22.14 -5.60
C GLU A 151 8.66 21.67 -5.68
N LYS A 152 8.38 20.60 -6.41
CA LYS A 152 7.04 19.98 -6.38
C LYS A 152 6.72 19.42 -5.00
N VAL A 153 7.70 18.82 -4.30
CA VAL A 153 7.50 18.35 -2.92
C VAL A 153 7.17 19.51 -2.00
N ARG A 154 7.94 20.60 -2.04
CA ARG A 154 7.68 21.82 -1.25
C ARG A 154 6.31 22.40 -1.53
N THR A 155 5.90 22.43 -2.80
CA THR A 155 4.58 22.90 -3.20
C THR A 155 3.47 22.01 -2.63
N ALA A 156 3.60 20.69 -2.75
CA ALA A 156 2.66 19.74 -2.19
C ALA A 156 2.53 19.87 -0.66
N LEU A 157 3.63 20.14 0.05
CA LEU A 157 3.63 20.35 1.51
C LEU A 157 3.00 21.69 1.91
N LYS A 158 3.29 22.79 1.17
CA LYS A 158 2.61 24.09 1.36
C LYS A 158 1.10 23.96 1.15
N GLU A 159 0.70 23.16 0.17
CA GLU A 159 -0.69 22.92 -0.19
C GLU A 159 -1.26 21.62 0.39
N LYS A 160 -0.69 21.09 1.49
CA LYS A 160 -1.10 19.81 2.10
C LYS A 160 -2.61 19.70 2.40
N ASN A 161 -3.29 20.83 2.60
CA ASN A 161 -4.73 20.88 2.76
C ASN A 161 -5.51 20.35 1.55
N ALA A 162 -4.94 20.33 0.34
CA ALA A 162 -5.51 19.73 -0.85
C ALA A 162 -5.46 18.19 -0.82
N LEU A 163 -4.50 17.62 -0.07
CA LEU A 163 -4.22 16.18 0.02
C LEU A 163 -5.09 15.43 1.03
N LYS A 164 -5.95 16.13 1.80
CA LYS A 164 -6.91 15.49 2.72
C LYS A 164 -7.67 14.35 2.04
N CYS A 165 -7.89 13.24 2.73
CA CYS A 165 -8.38 12.00 2.10
C CYS A 165 -9.71 12.21 1.36
N TRP A 166 -10.63 12.99 1.93
CA TRP A 166 -11.93 13.26 1.30
C TRP A 166 -11.80 14.05 0.00
N LYS A 167 -10.77 14.91 -0.13
CA LYS A 167 -10.50 15.65 -1.37
C LYS A 167 -9.91 14.74 -2.43
N LEU A 168 -8.96 13.88 -2.07
CA LEU A 168 -8.42 12.86 -2.98
C LEU A 168 -9.54 11.94 -3.50
N ARG A 169 -10.42 11.48 -2.61
CA ARG A 169 -11.58 10.66 -2.98
C ARG A 169 -12.57 11.43 -3.87
N LYS A 170 -12.92 12.67 -3.51
CA LYS A 170 -13.95 13.44 -4.20
C LYS A 170 -13.47 13.99 -5.55
N ARG A 171 -12.25 14.52 -5.61
CA ARG A 171 -11.71 15.26 -6.76
C ARG A 171 -10.89 14.37 -7.69
N ALA A 172 -10.07 13.48 -7.15
CA ALA A 172 -9.21 12.58 -7.93
C ALA A 172 -9.78 11.16 -8.04
N HIS A 173 -10.94 10.87 -7.42
CA HIS A 173 -11.57 9.54 -7.40
C HIS A 173 -10.68 8.43 -6.84
N ILE A 174 -9.73 8.81 -6.00
CA ILE A 174 -8.74 7.92 -5.44
C ILE A 174 -9.38 7.04 -4.36
N LYS A 175 -9.07 5.75 -4.41
CA LYS A 175 -9.39 4.75 -3.38
C LYS A 175 -8.18 4.53 -2.47
N PHE A 176 -8.43 4.05 -1.26
CA PHE A 176 -7.38 3.78 -0.27
C PHE A 176 -7.37 2.28 0.01
N LEU A 177 -6.20 1.66 -0.12
CA LEU A 177 -5.99 0.25 0.17
C LEU A 177 -4.95 0.15 1.29
N PRO A 178 -5.26 -0.49 2.42
CA PRO A 178 -4.26 -0.75 3.46
C PRO A 178 -3.17 -1.69 2.96
N THR A 179 -1.96 -1.53 3.47
CA THR A 179 -0.84 -2.45 3.26
C THR A 179 -0.02 -2.63 4.54
N ASP A 180 0.51 -3.83 4.73
CA ASP A 180 1.48 -4.16 5.78
C ASP A 180 2.93 -4.03 5.30
N ASN A 181 3.14 -3.75 4.01
CA ASN A 181 4.46 -3.46 3.46
C ASN A 181 4.71 -1.95 3.47
N LEU A 182 5.62 -1.51 4.33
CA LEU A 182 5.98 -0.10 4.48
C LEU A 182 6.52 0.50 3.17
N ALA A 183 7.17 -0.32 2.33
CA ALA A 183 7.70 0.10 1.03
C ALA A 183 6.61 0.60 0.06
N GLU A 184 5.35 0.19 0.27
CA GLU A 184 4.21 0.55 -0.55
C GLU A 184 3.46 1.80 -0.05
N HIS A 185 3.91 2.43 1.03
CA HIS A 185 3.23 3.60 1.59
C HIS A 185 3.12 4.77 0.58
N LEU A 186 1.91 5.30 0.38
CA LEU A 186 1.56 6.32 -0.63
C LEU A 186 1.80 5.88 -2.07
N LEU A 187 1.95 4.57 -2.33
CA LEU A 187 2.14 4.08 -3.68
C LEU A 187 0.82 4.18 -4.46
N TYR A 188 0.80 5.05 -5.45
CA TYR A 188 -0.35 5.25 -6.32
C TYR A 188 -0.34 4.29 -7.52
N ASP A 189 -1.37 3.46 -7.61
CA ASP A 189 -1.67 2.61 -8.75
C ASP A 189 -2.63 3.31 -9.72
N PRO A 190 -2.16 3.71 -10.91
CA PRO A 190 -2.99 4.38 -11.91
C PRO A 190 -4.02 3.44 -12.57
N ARG A 191 -3.82 2.11 -12.50
CA ARG A 191 -4.76 1.14 -13.08
C ARG A 191 -6.06 1.19 -12.30
N ASP A 192 -5.97 1.02 -10.98
CA ASP A 192 -7.13 0.96 -10.07
C ASP A 192 -7.49 2.28 -9.39
N ASN A 193 -6.69 3.31 -9.64
CA ASN A 193 -6.81 4.61 -8.99
C ASN A 193 -6.80 4.46 -7.46
N VAL A 194 -5.91 3.61 -6.97
CA VAL A 194 -5.78 3.22 -5.57
C VAL A 194 -4.45 3.78 -5.06
N ILE A 195 -4.43 4.26 -3.81
CA ILE A 195 -3.18 4.48 -3.09
C ILE A 195 -3.07 3.42 -2.01
N ARG A 196 -1.90 2.81 -1.92
CA ARG A 196 -1.56 1.90 -0.83
C ARG A 196 -1.11 2.71 0.38
N LEU A 197 -1.65 2.39 1.55
CA LEU A 197 -1.37 3.07 2.80
C LEU A 197 -0.91 2.10 3.85
N PHE A 198 0.32 2.29 4.31
CA PHE A 198 0.82 1.54 5.46
C PHE A 198 -0.10 1.70 6.67
N ARG A 199 -0.65 0.60 7.16
CA ARG A 199 -1.72 0.63 8.17
C ARG A 199 -1.26 0.43 9.61
N GLN A 200 -0.05 -0.07 9.87
CA GLN A 200 0.42 -0.47 11.20
C GLN A 200 0.92 0.74 12.02
N THR A 201 0.03 1.60 12.51
CA THR A 201 0.44 2.84 13.20
C THR A 201 1.04 2.60 14.58
N ALA A 202 0.60 1.56 15.30
CA ALA A 202 1.19 1.22 16.60
C ALA A 202 2.67 0.83 16.46
N PHE A 203 3.02 0.14 15.38
CA PHE A 203 4.40 -0.17 14.99
C PHE A 203 5.22 1.12 14.77
N LEU A 204 4.68 2.09 13.99
CA LEU A 204 5.36 3.38 13.76
C LEU A 204 5.62 4.13 15.07
N LYS A 205 4.58 4.25 15.91
CA LYS A 205 4.68 4.97 17.19
C LYS A 205 5.67 4.31 18.12
N ALA A 206 5.72 2.97 18.17
CA ALA A 206 6.70 2.28 18.99
C ALA A 206 8.14 2.52 18.50
N HIS A 207 8.41 2.38 17.21
CA HIS A 207 9.75 2.67 16.67
C HIS A 207 10.16 4.15 16.82
N LEU A 208 9.22 5.09 16.74
CA LEU A 208 9.49 6.50 17.03
C LEU A 208 9.80 6.76 18.51
N ARG A 209 9.15 6.05 19.43
CA ARG A 209 9.49 6.09 20.87
C ARG A 209 10.90 5.54 21.11
N LEU A 210 11.27 4.44 20.45
CA LEU A 210 12.60 3.84 20.56
C LEU A 210 13.71 4.78 20.09
N SER A 211 13.44 5.55 19.04
CA SER A 211 14.40 6.49 18.48
C SER A 211 14.27 7.90 19.04
N ALA A 212 13.41 8.19 20.02
CA ALA A 212 13.07 9.57 20.43
C ALA A 212 14.28 10.47 20.76
N ASN A 213 15.33 9.88 21.34
CA ASN A 213 16.55 10.60 21.75
C ASN A 213 17.66 10.62 20.69
N GLN A 214 17.41 10.06 19.50
CA GLN A 214 18.39 9.98 18.42
C GLN A 214 18.28 11.21 17.48
N PRO A 215 19.33 11.58 16.73
CA PRO A 215 19.20 12.52 15.63
C PRO A 215 18.20 12.03 14.57
N ILE A 216 17.37 12.94 14.05
CA ILE A 216 16.36 12.59 13.03
C ILE A 216 17.00 12.25 11.67
N GLU A 217 18.17 12.84 11.40
CA GLU A 217 18.94 12.71 10.16
C GLU A 217 19.67 11.36 10.03
N PHE A 218 19.54 10.47 11.03
CA PHE A 218 20.15 9.14 10.96
C PHE A 218 19.63 8.37 9.75
N GLY A 219 20.56 8.07 8.84
CA GLY A 219 20.32 7.23 7.68
C GLY A 219 20.11 5.77 8.07
N ILE A 220 19.94 4.92 7.05
CA ILE A 220 19.66 3.50 7.20
C ILE A 220 20.82 2.78 7.88
N ALA A 221 22.07 3.10 7.49
CA ALA A 221 23.23 2.47 8.09
C ALA A 221 23.33 2.84 9.58
N GLU A 222 23.18 4.11 9.94
CA GLU A 222 23.28 4.63 11.31
C GLU A 222 22.16 4.06 12.20
N SER A 223 20.93 4.03 11.67
CA SER A 223 19.74 3.54 12.39
C SER A 223 19.79 2.03 12.63
N LEU A 224 20.39 1.27 11.69
CA LEU A 224 20.64 -0.16 11.84
C LEU A 224 21.94 -0.49 12.58
N LYS A 225 22.91 0.44 12.67
CA LYS A 225 24.24 0.22 13.24
C LYS A 225 24.36 0.59 14.71
N LEU A 226 23.45 1.39 15.29
CA LEU A 226 23.60 2.00 16.63
C LEU A 226 23.78 0.98 17.79
N ILE A 227 24.98 0.43 17.84
CA ILE A 227 25.67 -0.18 18.96
C ILE A 227 26.69 0.88 19.35
N LEU A 228 26.71 1.29 20.62
CA LEU A 228 27.93 1.58 21.40
C LEU A 228 27.64 2.36 22.71
N THR A 229 26.40 2.79 22.99
CA THR A 229 26.07 3.45 24.26
C THR A 229 24.74 2.97 24.83
N CYS A 230 24.74 1.76 25.40
CA CYS A 230 23.76 1.25 26.39
C CYS A 230 22.25 1.28 26.06
N ILE A 231 21.82 1.63 24.84
CA ILE A 231 20.41 1.54 24.41
C ILE A 231 20.35 0.73 23.11
N ASP A 232 20.24 -0.58 23.28
CA ASP A 232 20.30 -1.62 22.26
C ASP A 232 19.00 -1.70 21.44
N ARG A 233 18.67 -0.65 20.67
CA ARG A 233 17.36 -0.55 20.00
C ARG A 233 17.48 -0.05 18.56
N ARG A 234 17.70 -0.99 17.64
CA ARG A 234 17.78 -0.76 16.18
C ARG A 234 16.38 -0.59 15.60
N THR A 235 16.20 0.48 14.84
CA THR A 235 14.93 0.82 14.18
C THR A 235 15.18 1.19 12.72
N LEU A 236 14.11 1.30 11.93
CA LEU A 236 14.17 2.04 10.67
C LEU A 236 14.53 3.52 10.93
N PRO A 237 15.00 4.25 9.90
CA PRO A 237 15.30 5.67 10.00
C PRO A 237 14.17 6.47 10.67
N PRO A 238 14.45 7.29 11.70
CA PRO A 238 13.43 8.07 12.38
C PRO A 238 12.66 9.00 11.43
N GLN A 239 13.37 9.57 10.45
CA GLN A 239 12.80 10.39 9.39
C GLN A 239 11.75 9.63 8.56
N LEU A 240 12.06 8.40 8.10
CA LEU A 240 11.13 7.54 7.34
C LEU A 240 9.85 7.26 8.15
N LEU A 241 10.01 6.88 9.42
CA LEU A 241 8.89 6.57 10.31
C LEU A 241 8.03 7.80 10.58
N LEU A 242 8.66 8.96 10.79
CA LEU A 242 7.96 10.22 11.05
C LEU A 242 7.22 10.70 9.81
N GLU A 243 7.82 10.63 8.62
CA GLU A 243 7.16 10.98 7.35
C GLU A 243 5.92 10.13 7.10
N THR A 244 6.02 8.82 7.41
CA THR A 244 4.90 7.85 7.29
C THR A 244 3.78 8.18 8.26
N LEU A 245 4.09 8.45 9.53
CA LEU A 245 3.05 8.77 10.51
C LEU A 245 2.44 10.16 10.24
N HIS A 246 3.26 11.13 9.84
CA HIS A 246 2.82 12.49 9.51
C HIS A 246 1.94 12.54 8.26
N SER A 247 2.23 11.75 7.22
CA SER A 247 1.37 11.70 6.04
C SER A 247 -0.02 11.14 6.40
N LEU A 248 -0.09 10.12 7.25
CA LEU A 248 -1.36 9.55 7.73
C LEU A 248 -2.12 10.53 8.61
N GLN A 249 -1.52 11.00 9.70
CA GLN A 249 -2.23 11.70 10.78
C GLN A 249 -2.26 13.23 10.64
N CYS A 250 -1.49 13.84 9.73
CA CYS A 250 -1.48 15.30 9.55
C CYS A 250 -1.82 15.75 8.13
N ILE A 251 -1.72 14.86 7.13
CA ILE A 251 -2.02 15.20 5.73
C ILE A 251 -3.31 14.53 5.27
N LEU A 252 -3.37 13.20 5.32
CA LEU A 252 -4.49 12.42 4.79
C LEU A 252 -5.69 12.40 5.74
N PHE A 253 -5.46 12.07 7.01
CA PHE A 253 -6.49 11.94 8.05
C PHE A 253 -6.22 12.87 9.26
N PRO A 254 -6.10 14.19 9.06
CA PRO A 254 -5.89 15.10 10.18
C PRO A 254 -7.08 15.06 11.14
N PRO A 255 -6.88 14.85 12.45
CA PRO A 255 -7.97 14.71 13.44
C PRO A 255 -8.96 15.88 13.44
N VAL A 256 -8.43 17.09 13.18
CA VAL A 256 -9.20 18.34 13.09
C VAL A 256 -10.14 18.41 11.87
N ASP A 257 -9.96 17.56 10.87
CA ASP A 257 -10.82 17.51 9.68
C ASP A 257 -11.85 16.38 9.81
N GLU A 258 -13.04 16.74 10.27
CA GLU A 258 -14.13 15.79 10.54
C GLU A 258 -14.45 14.85 9.37
N LYS A 259 -14.40 15.34 8.13
CA LYS A 259 -14.66 14.51 6.94
C LYS A 259 -13.61 13.42 6.76
N SER A 260 -12.34 13.74 7.01
CA SER A 260 -11.26 12.78 6.92
C SER A 260 -11.28 11.81 8.10
N SER A 261 -11.55 12.29 9.32
CA SER A 261 -11.68 11.48 10.53
C SER A 261 -12.83 10.47 10.43
N ARG A 262 -14.03 10.91 10.05
CA ARG A 262 -15.18 10.01 9.82
C ARG A 262 -14.89 8.98 8.73
N PHE A 263 -14.15 9.35 7.69
CA PHE A 263 -13.78 8.40 6.65
C PHE A 263 -12.81 7.33 7.16
N LEU A 264 -11.82 7.71 7.99
CA LEU A 264 -10.92 6.78 8.65
C LEU A 264 -11.67 5.84 9.60
N GLU A 265 -12.60 6.35 10.42
CA GLU A 265 -13.47 5.55 11.28
C GLU A 265 -14.23 4.48 10.48
N ASN A 266 -14.82 4.86 9.34
CA ASN A 266 -15.53 3.92 8.48
C ASN A 266 -14.63 2.81 7.91
N ILE A 267 -13.39 3.12 7.51
CA ILE A 267 -12.46 2.10 6.99
C ILE A 267 -11.97 1.18 8.13
N ILE A 268 -11.79 1.69 9.34
CA ILE A 268 -11.37 0.87 10.49
C ILE A 268 -12.48 -0.12 10.88
N GLN A 269 -13.75 0.25 10.71
CA GLN A 269 -14.90 -0.62 10.98
C GLN A 269 -15.14 -1.67 9.88
N ASP A 270 -14.51 -1.55 8.72
CA ASP A 270 -14.64 -2.50 7.61
C ASP A 270 -13.90 -3.81 7.92
N THR A 271 -14.55 -4.96 7.76
CA THR A 271 -14.08 -6.26 8.24
C THR A 271 -13.06 -6.95 7.34
N GLU A 272 -12.99 -6.61 6.04
CA GLU A 272 -12.15 -7.38 5.10
C GLU A 272 -10.68 -6.93 5.05
N SER A 273 -10.35 -5.75 5.59
CA SER A 273 -8.96 -5.29 5.74
C SER A 273 -8.90 -3.99 6.54
N SER A 274 -9.09 -4.05 7.85
CA SER A 274 -9.15 -2.83 8.66
C SER A 274 -7.77 -2.18 8.81
N PHE A 275 -7.77 -0.84 8.80
CA PHE A 275 -6.66 -0.04 9.29
C PHE A 275 -6.45 -0.26 10.79
N ASP A 276 -5.24 -0.03 11.28
CA ASP A 276 -4.97 -0.05 12.72
C ASP A 276 -5.84 0.99 13.45
N PRO A 277 -6.68 0.58 14.43
CA PRO A 277 -7.45 1.51 15.24
C PRO A 277 -6.59 2.57 15.94
N ASP A 278 -5.32 2.26 16.21
CA ASP A 278 -4.36 3.20 16.77
C ASP A 278 -4.13 4.42 15.85
N CYS A 279 -4.52 4.35 14.57
CA CYS A 279 -4.44 5.49 13.64
C CYS A 279 -5.35 6.64 14.06
N LEU A 280 -6.49 6.36 14.72
CA LEU A 280 -7.40 7.38 15.29
C LEU A 280 -6.83 8.04 16.53
N LEU A 281 -5.93 7.36 17.24
CA LEU A 281 -5.35 7.86 18.49
C LEU A 281 -4.22 8.86 18.20
N TYR A 282 -4.58 10.12 18.08
CA TYR A 282 -3.59 11.20 18.01
C TYR A 282 -3.14 11.60 19.42
N GLU A 283 -2.07 10.98 19.91
CA GLU A 283 -1.41 11.31 21.19
C GLU A 283 -0.39 12.47 21.04
N GLY A 284 -0.31 13.08 19.86
CA GLY A 284 0.85 13.86 19.44
C GLY A 284 2.04 12.96 19.06
N TYR A 285 3.12 13.58 18.57
CA TYR A 285 4.33 12.85 18.24
C TYR A 285 5.24 12.75 19.46
N THR A 286 5.63 11.54 19.87
CA THR A 286 6.66 11.35 20.90
C THR A 286 7.97 12.02 20.51
N ARG A 287 8.27 12.04 19.20
CA ARG A 287 9.31 12.88 18.60
C ARG A 287 8.65 14.10 17.94
N PRO A 288 8.88 15.33 18.39
CA PRO A 288 8.28 16.51 17.75
C PRO A 288 8.72 16.62 16.28
N VAL A 289 7.80 17.05 15.42
CA VAL A 289 8.10 17.35 14.02
C VAL A 289 8.98 18.61 13.97
N PRO A 290 10.17 18.56 13.34
CA PRO A 290 11.04 19.72 13.21
C PRO A 290 10.35 20.90 12.50
N VAL A 291 10.78 22.12 12.80
CA VAL A 291 10.22 23.33 12.14
C VAL A 291 10.44 23.29 10.62
N ASN A 292 11.59 22.79 10.18
CA ASN A 292 11.95 22.63 8.77
C ASN A 292 11.81 21.16 8.34
N PHE A 293 10.70 20.52 8.68
CA PHE A 293 10.48 19.11 8.34
C PHE A 293 10.29 18.94 6.83
N GLU A 294 11.34 18.43 6.17
CA GLU A 294 11.32 18.04 4.77
C GLU A 294 10.94 16.57 4.61
N TYR A 295 10.46 16.20 3.42
CA TYR A 295 10.12 14.83 3.06
C TYR A 295 11.21 14.26 2.15
N HIS A 296 11.94 13.26 2.63
CA HIS A 296 13.07 12.62 1.97
C HIS A 296 12.69 11.28 1.33
N TYR A 297 11.74 10.56 1.93
CA TYR A 297 11.35 9.22 1.48
C TYR A 297 10.06 9.25 0.68
N TRP A 298 9.06 9.99 1.17
CA TRP A 298 7.71 10.00 0.55
C TRP A 298 7.40 11.28 -0.22
N GLY A 299 8.37 12.18 -0.37
CA GLY A 299 8.21 13.48 -1.03
C GLY A 299 7.61 13.35 -2.43
N ASP A 300 8.24 12.58 -3.30
CA ASP A 300 7.78 12.41 -4.69
C ASP A 300 6.40 11.75 -4.78
N ARG A 301 6.11 10.79 -3.89
CA ARG A 301 4.78 10.15 -3.81
C ARG A 301 3.71 11.16 -3.40
N LEU A 302 4.00 12.04 -2.43
CA LEU A 302 3.10 13.14 -2.06
C LEU A 302 2.92 14.16 -3.18
N ALA A 303 4.00 14.55 -3.84
CA ALA A 303 3.96 15.46 -4.99
C ALA A 303 3.08 14.90 -6.12
N LYS A 304 3.18 13.59 -6.38
CA LYS A 304 2.32 12.90 -7.35
C LYS A 304 0.84 12.97 -6.96
N LEU A 305 0.50 12.72 -5.70
CA LEU A 305 -0.89 12.83 -5.22
C LEU A 305 -1.41 14.27 -5.32
N HIS A 306 -0.55 15.25 -5.03
CA HIS A 306 -0.89 16.67 -5.13
C HIS A 306 -1.17 17.04 -6.59
N HIS A 307 -0.34 16.58 -7.52
CA HIS A 307 -0.59 16.75 -8.95
C HIS A 307 -1.94 16.14 -9.38
N LEU A 308 -2.26 14.92 -8.92
CA LEU A 308 -3.52 14.25 -9.25
C LEU A 308 -4.77 14.99 -8.74
N VAL A 309 -4.69 15.62 -7.57
CA VAL A 309 -5.84 16.35 -7.00
C VAL A 309 -6.02 17.75 -7.55
N THR A 310 -4.92 18.38 -8.00
CA THR A 310 -4.92 19.71 -8.62
C THR A 310 -5.24 19.67 -10.11
N HIS A 311 -4.91 18.56 -10.78
CA HIS A 311 -5.22 18.31 -12.18
C HIS A 311 -6.08 17.06 -12.34
N PRO A 312 -7.36 17.07 -11.89
CA PRO A 312 -8.24 15.92 -12.04
C PRO A 312 -8.38 15.55 -13.52
N ARG A 313 -8.13 14.28 -13.87
CA ARG A 313 -8.38 13.79 -15.22
C ARG A 313 -9.88 13.93 -15.51
N SER A 314 -10.24 14.63 -16.59
CA SER A 314 -11.62 14.65 -17.11
C SER A 314 -12.08 13.20 -17.30
N SER A 315 -13.26 12.87 -16.78
CA SER A 315 -13.75 11.50 -16.55
C SER A 315 -13.51 10.48 -17.68
N HIS A 316 -12.35 9.82 -17.67
CA HIS A 316 -12.01 8.65 -18.49
C HIS A 316 -12.69 7.36 -17.97
N ARG A 317 -13.85 7.49 -17.33
CA ARG A 317 -14.56 6.39 -16.66
C ARG A 317 -15.11 5.39 -17.68
N ILE A 318 -15.62 5.88 -18.81
CA ILE A 318 -16.13 5.05 -19.89
C ILE A 318 -14.96 4.31 -20.55
N GLY A 319 -13.88 5.02 -20.90
CA GLY A 319 -12.70 4.40 -21.51
C GLY A 319 -12.01 3.37 -20.61
N GLN A 320 -11.89 3.63 -19.30
CA GLN A 320 -11.30 2.66 -18.37
C GLN A 320 -12.22 1.46 -18.10
N TRP A 321 -13.55 1.66 -18.08
CA TRP A 321 -14.51 0.57 -17.99
C TRP A 321 -14.46 -0.33 -19.23
N ILE A 322 -14.40 0.28 -20.43
CA ILE A 322 -14.22 -0.43 -21.69
C ILE A 322 -12.90 -1.22 -21.68
N GLN A 323 -11.80 -0.59 -21.27
CA GLN A 323 -10.48 -1.22 -21.28
C GLN A 323 -10.34 -2.35 -20.26
N ARG A 324 -10.97 -2.24 -19.08
CA ARG A 324 -11.03 -3.33 -18.08
C ARG A 324 -11.89 -4.50 -18.53
N ASN A 325 -12.97 -4.20 -19.25
CA ASN A 325 -13.87 -5.23 -19.76
C ASN A 325 -13.45 -5.73 -21.15
N ALA A 326 -12.40 -5.19 -21.77
CA ALA A 326 -11.87 -5.67 -23.05
C ALA A 326 -10.86 -6.82 -22.82
N SER A 327 -11.35 -7.96 -22.34
CA SER A 327 -10.68 -9.26 -22.49
C SER A 327 -11.18 -9.92 -23.79
N GLU A 328 -10.39 -10.78 -24.45
CA GLU A 328 -10.76 -11.46 -25.71
C GLU A 328 -12.16 -12.10 -25.69
N ARG A 329 -12.64 -12.54 -24.50
CA ARG A 329 -13.97 -13.15 -24.33
C ARG A 329 -15.13 -12.14 -24.39
N ASN A 330 -14.86 -10.85 -24.17
CA ASN A 330 -15.85 -9.78 -24.14
C ASN A 330 -15.92 -8.99 -25.45
N THR A 331 -14.95 -9.14 -26.35
CA THR A 331 -14.97 -8.52 -27.70
C THR A 331 -16.17 -9.00 -28.51
N LEU A 332 -16.53 -10.29 -28.38
CA LEU A 332 -17.73 -10.87 -29.00
C LEU A 332 -19.01 -10.23 -28.43
N PHE A 333 -19.07 -9.99 -27.11
CA PHE A 333 -20.22 -9.34 -26.48
C PHE A 333 -20.40 -7.89 -26.97
N VAL A 334 -19.30 -7.16 -27.12
CA VAL A 334 -19.33 -5.78 -27.66
C VAL A 334 -19.80 -5.79 -29.11
N ALA A 335 -19.31 -6.70 -29.95
CA ALA A 335 -19.74 -6.81 -31.35
C ALA A 335 -21.24 -7.15 -31.46
N ILE A 336 -21.74 -8.08 -30.64
CA ILE A 336 -23.16 -8.44 -30.58
C ILE A 336 -24.00 -7.24 -30.12
N LEU A 337 -23.55 -6.54 -29.07
CA LEU A 337 -24.26 -5.36 -28.54
C LEU A 337 -24.34 -4.24 -29.59
N SER A 338 -23.24 -3.98 -30.29
CA SER A 338 -23.20 -3.00 -31.39
C SER A 338 -24.13 -3.40 -32.54
N LEU A 339 -24.18 -4.68 -32.92
CA LEU A 339 -25.10 -5.18 -33.94
C LEU A 339 -26.57 -4.97 -33.53
N VAL A 340 -26.92 -5.29 -32.29
CA VAL A 340 -28.28 -5.12 -31.74
C VAL A 340 -28.69 -3.65 -31.72
N LEU A 341 -27.81 -2.76 -31.23
CA LEU A 341 -28.05 -1.32 -31.24
C LEU A 341 -28.23 -0.79 -32.66
N SER A 342 -27.42 -1.24 -33.62
CA SER A 342 -27.51 -0.82 -35.02
C SER A 342 -28.82 -1.28 -35.66
N ALA A 343 -29.27 -2.51 -35.38
CA ALA A 343 -30.56 -3.02 -35.85
C ALA A 343 -31.72 -2.24 -35.22
N PHE A 344 -31.64 -1.92 -33.92
CA PHE A 344 -32.65 -1.13 -33.21
C PHE A 344 -32.78 0.29 -33.78
N PHE A 345 -31.66 1.00 -33.95
CA PHE A 345 -31.67 2.33 -34.57
C PHE A 345 -32.10 2.31 -36.03
N GLY A 346 -31.70 1.26 -36.78
CA GLY A 346 -32.20 1.03 -38.14
C GLY A 346 -33.72 0.90 -38.17
N PHE A 347 -34.30 0.09 -37.28
CA PHE A 347 -35.75 -0.05 -37.15
C PHE A 347 -36.44 1.26 -36.77
N LEU A 348 -35.91 2.00 -35.79
CA LEU A 348 -36.44 3.30 -35.39
C LEU A 348 -36.44 4.31 -36.56
N SER A 349 -35.39 4.29 -37.39
CA SER A 349 -35.28 5.16 -38.56
C SER A 349 -36.34 4.85 -39.62
N VAL A 350 -36.67 3.57 -39.82
CA VAL A 350 -37.74 3.15 -40.74
C VAL A 350 -39.10 3.62 -40.23
N ILE A 351 -39.39 3.48 -38.93
CA ILE A 351 -40.64 3.99 -38.32
C ILE A 351 -40.76 5.50 -38.54
N LEU A 352 -39.68 6.24 -38.25
CA LEU A 352 -39.66 7.69 -38.45
C LEU A 352 -39.88 8.06 -39.92
N GLY A 353 -39.28 7.32 -40.85
CA GLY A 353 -39.48 7.51 -42.28
C GLY A 353 -40.92 7.28 -42.74
N ILE A 354 -41.58 6.22 -42.24
CA ILE A 354 -43.00 5.95 -42.53
C ILE A 354 -43.87 7.07 -41.98
N PHE A 355 -43.62 7.51 -40.75
CA PHE A 355 -44.36 8.62 -40.13
C PHE A 355 -44.19 9.92 -40.91
N GLN A 356 -42.97 10.25 -41.33
CA GLN A 356 -42.70 11.43 -42.15
C GLN A 356 -43.40 11.36 -43.52
N ALA A 357 -43.37 10.21 -44.18
CA ALA A 357 -44.05 10.00 -45.46
C ALA A 357 -45.58 10.15 -45.31
N TRP A 358 -46.15 9.62 -44.23
CA TRP A 358 -47.56 9.81 -43.89
C TRP A 358 -47.92 11.28 -43.69
N VAL A 359 -47.14 12.01 -42.87
CA VAL A 359 -47.38 13.43 -42.60
C VAL A 359 -47.28 14.25 -43.88
N ALA A 360 -46.28 13.98 -44.73
CA ALA A 360 -46.12 14.61 -46.03
C ALA A 360 -47.32 14.35 -46.96
N TYR A 361 -47.83 13.12 -47.00
CA TYR A 361 -49.00 12.76 -47.78
C TYR A 361 -50.27 13.51 -47.32
N ILE A 362 -50.51 13.60 -46.01
CA ILE A 362 -51.62 14.39 -45.46
C ILE A 362 -51.46 15.87 -45.84
N SER A 363 -50.25 16.44 -45.66
CA SER A 363 -49.96 17.83 -46.00
C SER A 363 -50.20 18.15 -47.48
N TRP A 364 -49.82 17.24 -48.38
CA TRP A 364 -50.07 17.41 -49.82
C TRP A 364 -51.57 17.37 -50.14
N LYS A 365 -52.31 16.44 -49.52
CA LYS A 365 -53.76 16.32 -49.71
C LYS A 365 -54.53 17.53 -49.15
N THR A 366 -54.09 18.11 -48.03
CA THR A 366 -54.71 19.32 -47.49
C THR A 366 -54.45 20.56 -48.34
N GLN A 367 -53.27 20.66 -48.98
CA GLN A 367 -52.96 21.72 -49.96
C GLN A 367 -53.81 21.62 -51.23
N LEU A 368 -54.09 20.41 -51.73
CA LEU A 368 -54.97 20.22 -52.89
C LEU A 368 -56.43 20.62 -52.63
N ASN A 369 -56.87 20.56 -51.36
CA ASN A 369 -58.25 20.84 -50.96
C ASN A 369 -58.44 22.27 -50.41
N THR A 370 -57.42 23.12 -50.43
CA THR A 370 -57.54 24.52 -50.00
C THR A 370 -57.96 25.39 -51.19
N PRO A 371 -59.17 25.98 -51.20
CA PRO A 371 -59.58 26.87 -52.30
C PRO A 371 -58.70 28.13 -52.34
N PRO A 372 -58.48 28.72 -53.53
CA PRO A 372 -57.65 29.92 -53.68
C PRO A 372 -58.23 31.06 -52.84
N ALA A 373 -57.35 31.78 -52.14
CA ALA A 373 -57.73 32.93 -51.32
C ALA A 373 -58.43 33.99 -52.18
N PRO A 374 -59.57 34.57 -51.73
CA PRO A 374 -60.24 35.62 -52.46
C PRO A 374 -59.36 36.88 -52.50
N SER A 375 -59.10 37.36 -53.72
CA SER A 375 -58.39 38.61 -54.04
C SER A 375 -59.23 39.84 -53.79
#